data_AF-A0A351YG40-F1
#
_entry.id   AF-A0A351YG40-F1
#
_cell.length_a   1.000
_cell.length_b   1.000
_cell.length_c   1.000
_cell.angle_alpha   90.00
_cell.angle_beta   90.00
_cell.angle_gamma   90.00
#
_symmetry.space_group_name_H-M   'P 1'
#
loop_
_entity.id
_entity.type
_entity.pdbx_description
1 polymer ?
#
loop_
_entity_poly.entity_id
_entity_poly.type
_entity_poly.pdbx_seq_one_letter_code
_entity_poly.pdbx_strand_id
1 'polypeptide(L)'
;MTIGSCSDFHNQVMKHIATATPAALHVEDQMEAYEAAAETLASIVNRQRAFVSTKVLADTDRVRDNAVTIIIGTARMFRNSPVEEQSAAAELLYPQFSPYKGITKHEYSKQTAEVRGLLGVLDEEANREAAATLNLTGVIEALRTANATFETSITARTAEISERMPQSDLKSEDAVEVVNGLYKNIVQVVNAYAIVQPTEAINTFIENLNGTVSYYARIAGGSPSGSTAAEDGEDGGTTPGGGSQGGGDGSDDGEL
;
A
#
# COMPACT_ATOMS: atom_id res chain seq x y z
N MET A 1 -6.45 -0.43 20.58
CA MET A 1 -7.49 -0.55 19.53
C MET A 1 -6.84 -0.25 18.18
N THR A 2 -7.18 -0.95 17.10
CA THR A 2 -6.65 -0.63 15.77
C THR A 2 -7.33 0.63 15.22
N ILE A 3 -6.72 1.29 14.22
CA ILE A 3 -7.34 2.44 13.52
C ILE A 3 -8.68 2.04 12.90
N GLY A 4 -8.77 0.83 12.35
CA GLY A 4 -10.01 0.28 11.80
C GLY A 4 -11.11 0.17 12.85
N SER A 5 -10.81 -0.41 14.02
CA SER A 5 -11.77 -0.48 15.13
C SER A 5 -12.12 0.90 15.70
N CYS A 6 -11.18 1.85 15.71
CA CYS A 6 -11.44 3.23 16.12
C CYS A 6 -12.38 3.96 15.13
N SER A 7 -12.17 3.78 13.83
CA SER A 7 -13.03 4.35 12.79
C SER A 7 -14.44 3.78 12.88
N ASP A 8 -14.56 2.47 13.07
CA ASP A 8 -15.84 1.80 13.24
C ASP A 8 -16.57 2.30 14.50
N PHE A 9 -15.86 2.46 15.63
CA PHE A 9 -16.42 3.07 16.85
C PHE A 9 -17.06 4.43 16.56
N HIS A 10 -16.33 5.34 15.90
CA HIS A 10 -16.85 6.67 15.57
C HIS A 10 -18.03 6.63 14.61
N ASN A 11 -18.04 5.71 13.64
CA ASN A 11 -19.20 5.49 12.77
C ASN A 11 -20.44 5.05 13.56
N GLN A 12 -20.28 4.21 14.58
CA GLN A 12 -21.41 3.81 15.44
C GLN A 12 -21.91 4.97 16.30
N VAL A 13 -21.00 5.79 16.86
CA VAL A 13 -21.39 7.02 17.59
C VAL A 13 -22.18 7.96 16.68
N MET A 14 -21.73 8.18 15.44
CA MET A 14 -22.44 8.99 14.44
C MET A 14 -23.85 8.48 14.15
N LYS A 15 -24.04 7.16 14.03
CA LYS A 15 -25.38 6.56 13.85
C LYS A 15 -26.29 6.79 15.06
N HIS A 16 -25.75 6.70 16.27
CA HIS A 16 -26.51 6.98 17.49
C HIS A 16 -26.93 8.45 17.55
N ILE A 17 -26.03 9.38 17.19
CA ILE A 17 -26.34 10.81 17.10
C ILE A 17 -27.42 11.06 16.04
N ALA A 18 -27.30 10.46 14.85
CA ALA A 18 -28.29 10.61 13.78
C ALA A 18 -29.67 10.08 14.19
N THR A 19 -29.71 8.97 14.93
CA THR A 19 -30.96 8.37 15.45
C THR A 19 -31.63 9.27 16.47
N ALA A 20 -30.88 9.86 17.40
CA ALA A 20 -31.40 10.79 18.40
C ALA A 20 -31.65 12.20 17.82
N THR A 21 -31.02 12.53 16.69
CA THR A 21 -30.83 13.86 16.10
C THR A 21 -29.83 14.75 16.87
N PRO A 22 -28.96 15.51 16.17
CA PRO A 22 -28.05 16.46 16.82
C PRO A 22 -28.75 17.47 17.73
N ALA A 23 -29.94 17.94 17.33
CA ALA A 23 -30.71 18.93 18.09
C ALA A 23 -31.28 18.39 19.41
N ALA A 24 -31.72 17.13 19.45
CA ALA A 24 -32.18 16.54 20.70
C ALA A 24 -31.03 16.30 21.70
N LEU A 25 -29.78 16.25 21.20
CA LEU A 25 -28.57 16.07 21.99
C LEU A 25 -27.84 17.37 22.29
N HIS A 26 -28.25 18.49 21.68
CA HIS A 26 -27.61 19.81 21.77
C HIS A 26 -26.16 19.85 21.26
N VAL A 27 -25.87 19.13 20.18
CA VAL A 27 -24.50 18.98 19.63
C VAL A 27 -24.37 19.44 18.17
N GLU A 28 -25.34 20.18 17.65
CA GLU A 28 -25.38 20.65 16.25
C GLU A 28 -24.07 21.33 15.82
N ASP A 29 -23.56 22.23 16.68
CA ASP A 29 -22.34 23.01 16.44
C ASP A 29 -21.07 22.13 16.34
N GLN A 30 -21.13 20.87 16.78
CA GLN A 30 -20.00 19.95 16.82
C GLN A 30 -19.99 18.97 15.65
N MET A 31 -21.13 18.84 14.93
CA MET A 31 -21.33 17.76 13.95
C MET A 31 -20.43 17.90 12.72
N GLU A 32 -20.30 19.11 12.16
CA GLU A 32 -19.47 19.33 10.97
C GLU A 32 -18.01 18.93 11.22
N ALA A 33 -17.45 19.37 12.35
CA ALA A 33 -16.07 19.03 12.72
C ALA A 33 -15.90 17.53 13.01
N TYR A 34 -16.90 16.90 13.64
CA TYR A 34 -16.85 15.49 14.00
C TYR A 34 -16.97 14.57 12.78
N GLU A 35 -17.86 14.90 11.84
CA GLU A 35 -18.00 14.21 10.55
C GLU A 35 -16.70 14.27 9.75
N ALA A 36 -16.13 15.46 9.58
CA ALA A 36 -14.86 15.64 8.87
C ALA A 36 -13.71 14.85 9.51
N ALA A 37 -13.66 14.80 10.85
CA ALA A 37 -12.64 14.03 11.57
C ALA A 37 -12.85 12.50 11.43
N ALA A 38 -14.10 12.03 11.43
CA ALA A 38 -14.42 10.62 11.21
C ALA A 38 -14.11 10.17 9.77
N GLU A 39 -14.39 11.01 8.77
CA GLU A 39 -14.02 10.77 7.36
C GLU A 39 -12.50 10.72 7.19
N THR A 40 -11.79 11.64 7.84
CA THR A 40 -10.31 11.63 7.87
C THR A 40 -9.80 10.31 8.41
N LEU A 41 -10.33 9.86 9.55
CA LEU A 41 -9.94 8.58 10.15
C LEU A 41 -10.25 7.38 9.23
N ALA A 42 -11.44 7.36 8.61
CA ALA A 42 -11.85 6.32 7.66
C ALA A 42 -10.91 6.24 6.44
N SER A 43 -10.47 7.40 5.93
CA SER A 43 -9.55 7.49 4.79
C SER A 43 -8.17 6.86 5.09
N ILE A 44 -7.78 6.79 6.37
CA ILE A 44 -6.49 6.24 6.81
C ILE A 44 -6.55 4.72 6.99
N VAL A 45 -7.72 4.13 7.29
CA VAL A 45 -7.88 2.69 7.63
C VAL A 45 -7.28 1.76 6.57
N ASN A 46 -7.60 1.99 5.29
CA ASN A 46 -7.18 1.14 4.17
C ASN A 46 -6.31 1.89 3.16
N ARG A 47 -5.47 2.79 3.66
CA ARG A 47 -4.62 3.60 2.79
C ARG A 47 -3.68 2.72 1.96
N GLN A 48 -3.76 2.84 0.64
CA GLN A 48 -2.86 2.13 -0.27
C GLN A 48 -1.41 2.61 -0.06
N ARG A 49 -0.52 1.69 0.33
CA ARG A 49 0.90 1.99 0.60
C ARG A 49 1.82 1.68 -0.57
N ALA A 50 1.45 0.72 -1.43
CA ALA A 50 2.24 0.33 -2.59
C ALA A 50 1.87 1.17 -3.81
N PHE A 51 2.88 1.58 -4.59
CA PHE A 51 2.65 2.13 -5.92
C PHE A 51 2.44 0.99 -6.91
N VAL A 52 1.38 1.07 -7.71
CA VAL A 52 1.06 0.07 -8.75
C VAL A 52 2.19 -0.06 -9.76
N SER A 53 2.87 1.06 -10.04
CA SER A 53 3.98 1.17 -10.99
C SER A 53 5.28 0.48 -10.56
N THR A 54 5.44 0.08 -9.28
CA THR A 54 6.74 -0.37 -8.75
C THR A 54 7.31 -1.57 -9.48
N LYS A 55 6.50 -2.61 -9.70
CA LYS A 55 6.93 -3.81 -10.41
C LYS A 55 7.21 -3.52 -11.89
N VAL A 56 6.32 -2.77 -12.53
CA VAL A 56 6.46 -2.40 -13.94
C VAL A 56 7.75 -1.61 -14.19
N LEU A 57 8.08 -0.65 -13.31
CA LEU A 57 9.33 0.12 -13.40
C LEU A 57 10.56 -0.78 -13.28
N ALA A 58 10.59 -1.70 -12.30
CA ALA A 58 11.72 -2.60 -12.13
C ALA A 58 11.89 -3.57 -13.32
N ASP A 59 10.79 -4.13 -13.83
CA ASP A 59 10.84 -5.04 -14.97
C ASP A 59 11.25 -4.33 -16.26
N THR A 60 10.71 -3.13 -16.51
CA THR A 60 11.07 -2.34 -17.71
C THR A 60 12.50 -1.84 -17.64
N ASP A 61 12.97 -1.41 -16.46
CA ASP A 61 14.36 -0.99 -16.26
C ASP A 61 15.36 -2.12 -16.58
N ARG A 62 15.10 -3.32 -16.05
CA ARG A 62 15.89 -4.51 -16.37
C ARG A 62 15.95 -4.81 -17.86
N VAL A 63 14.83 -4.61 -18.59
CA VAL A 63 14.83 -4.79 -20.05
C VAL A 63 15.70 -3.73 -20.73
N ARG A 64 15.63 -2.46 -20.31
CA ARG A 64 16.49 -1.39 -20.85
C ARG A 64 17.96 -1.69 -20.62
N ASP A 65 18.34 -2.07 -19.41
CA ASP A 65 19.72 -2.39 -19.05
C ASP A 65 20.28 -3.52 -19.90
N ASN A 66 19.52 -4.60 -20.04
CA ASN A 66 19.93 -5.73 -20.85
C ASN A 66 20.04 -5.35 -22.33
N ALA A 67 19.06 -4.61 -22.87
CA ALA A 67 19.07 -4.21 -24.27
C ALA A 67 20.24 -3.27 -24.59
N VAL A 68 20.49 -2.25 -23.76
CA VAL A 68 21.66 -1.36 -23.90
C VAL A 68 22.96 -2.16 -23.84
N THR A 69 23.07 -3.09 -22.89
CA THR A 69 24.26 -3.94 -22.73
C THR A 69 24.49 -4.80 -23.97
N ILE A 70 23.43 -5.40 -24.53
CA ILE A 70 23.51 -6.21 -25.75
C ILE A 70 23.89 -5.33 -26.94
N ILE A 71 23.23 -4.20 -27.16
CA ILE A 71 23.49 -3.31 -28.32
C ILE A 71 24.96 -2.87 -28.34
N ILE A 72 25.44 -2.31 -27.23
CA ILE A 72 26.82 -1.81 -27.12
C ILE A 72 27.82 -2.97 -27.15
N GLY A 73 27.49 -4.08 -26.47
CA GLY A 73 28.32 -5.28 -26.40
C GLY A 73 28.52 -5.95 -27.76
N THR A 74 27.44 -6.13 -28.53
CA THR A 74 27.45 -6.71 -29.87
C THR A 74 28.29 -5.88 -30.82
N ALA A 75 28.05 -4.56 -30.91
CA ALA A 75 28.88 -3.69 -31.74
C ALA A 75 30.36 -3.74 -31.32
N ARG A 76 30.67 -3.79 -30.01
CA ARG A 76 32.06 -3.92 -29.56
C ARG A 76 32.71 -5.22 -30.03
N MET A 77 32.00 -6.36 -29.93
CA MET A 77 32.51 -7.69 -30.21
C MET A 77 32.64 -7.95 -31.71
N PHE A 78 31.65 -7.52 -32.50
CA PHE A 78 31.56 -7.82 -33.93
C PHE A 78 32.58 -7.06 -34.78
N ARG A 79 33.30 -6.06 -34.23
CA ARG A 79 34.47 -5.45 -34.88
C ARG A 79 35.53 -6.49 -35.27
N ASN A 80 35.68 -7.54 -34.46
CA ASN A 80 36.61 -8.64 -34.72
C ASN A 80 35.95 -9.83 -35.44
N SER A 81 34.75 -9.65 -36.02
CA SER A 81 34.08 -10.72 -36.76
C SER A 81 34.90 -11.09 -38.00
N PRO A 82 35.04 -12.39 -38.33
CA PRO A 82 35.63 -12.81 -39.60
C PRO A 82 34.71 -12.54 -40.81
N VAL A 83 33.45 -12.14 -40.57
CA VAL A 83 32.50 -11.73 -41.61
C VAL A 83 32.65 -10.24 -41.86
N GLU A 84 33.08 -9.87 -43.07
CA GLU A 84 33.42 -8.50 -43.45
C GLU A 84 32.27 -7.50 -43.23
N GLU A 85 31.06 -7.83 -43.66
CA GLU A 85 29.87 -7.00 -43.50
C GLU A 85 29.56 -6.71 -42.01
N GLN A 86 29.77 -7.70 -41.14
CA GLN A 86 29.58 -7.57 -39.70
C GLN A 86 30.66 -6.70 -39.05
N SER A 87 31.92 -6.89 -39.43
CA SER A 87 33.03 -6.07 -38.93
C SER A 87 32.86 -4.61 -39.34
N ALA A 88 32.50 -4.34 -40.61
CA ALA A 88 32.25 -2.99 -41.11
C ALA A 88 31.08 -2.30 -40.39
N ALA A 89 29.95 -3.00 -40.19
CA ALA A 89 28.81 -2.48 -39.46
C ALA A 89 29.16 -2.15 -37.99
N ALA A 90 29.95 -3.01 -37.35
CA ALA A 90 30.39 -2.82 -35.97
C ALA A 90 31.39 -1.67 -35.81
N GLU A 91 32.31 -1.48 -36.75
CA GLU A 91 33.24 -0.35 -36.77
C GLU A 91 32.54 0.99 -37.01
N LEU A 92 31.42 0.99 -37.74
CA LEU A 92 30.56 2.17 -37.88
C LEU A 92 29.86 2.52 -36.56
N LEU A 93 29.25 1.52 -35.89
CA LEU A 93 28.39 1.75 -34.72
C LEU A 93 29.16 2.01 -33.43
N TYR A 94 30.20 1.24 -33.15
CA TYR A 94 30.85 1.23 -31.82
C TYR A 94 31.44 2.60 -31.39
N PRO A 95 32.08 3.40 -32.27
CA PRO A 95 32.56 4.73 -31.91
C PRO A 95 31.42 5.66 -31.46
N GLN A 96 30.26 5.57 -32.10
CA GLN A 96 29.07 6.37 -31.77
C GLN A 96 28.45 5.96 -30.43
N PHE A 97 28.69 4.72 -30.00
CA PHE A 97 28.25 4.22 -28.69
C PHE A 97 29.16 4.61 -27.53
N SER A 98 30.33 5.21 -27.79
CA SER A 98 31.27 5.60 -26.75
C SER A 98 30.68 6.51 -25.65
N PRO A 99 29.83 7.51 -25.97
CA PRO A 99 29.17 8.35 -24.97
C PRO A 99 28.17 7.61 -24.08
N TYR A 100 27.67 6.45 -24.52
CA TYR A 100 26.62 5.68 -23.83
C TYR A 100 27.18 4.54 -22.97
N LYS A 101 28.50 4.49 -22.76
CA LYS A 101 29.11 3.47 -21.91
C LYS A 101 28.70 3.64 -20.45
N GLY A 102 28.11 2.61 -19.88
CA GLY A 102 27.77 2.55 -18.46
C GLY A 102 26.49 3.29 -18.08
N ILE A 103 25.66 3.71 -19.05
CA ILE A 103 24.41 4.44 -18.77
C ILE A 103 23.42 3.63 -17.92
N THR A 104 23.54 2.30 -17.92
CA THR A 104 22.74 1.39 -17.08
C THR A 104 23.00 1.56 -15.58
N LYS A 105 24.06 2.27 -15.19
CA LYS A 105 24.38 2.57 -13.79
C LYS A 105 23.93 3.96 -13.35
N HIS A 106 23.39 4.75 -14.26
CA HIS A 106 22.92 6.10 -13.95
C HIS A 106 21.53 6.05 -13.31
N GLU A 107 21.20 7.12 -12.61
CA GLU A 107 19.86 7.35 -12.10
C GLU A 107 18.82 7.36 -13.24
N TYR A 108 17.59 6.91 -12.94
CA TYR A 108 16.56 6.68 -13.95
C TYR A 108 16.28 7.84 -14.89
N SER A 109 16.30 9.09 -14.39
CA SER A 109 16.05 10.27 -15.22
C SER A 109 17.14 10.46 -16.27
N LYS A 110 18.40 10.32 -15.87
CA LYS A 110 19.56 10.44 -16.75
C LYS A 110 19.64 9.28 -17.72
N GLN A 111 19.51 8.04 -17.24
CA GLN A 111 19.48 6.86 -18.09
C GLN A 111 18.38 6.98 -19.16
N THR A 112 17.17 7.41 -18.79
CA THR A 112 16.06 7.60 -19.74
C THR A 112 16.43 8.60 -20.83
N ALA A 113 17.04 9.74 -20.48
CA ALA A 113 17.48 10.73 -21.45
C ALA A 113 18.58 10.18 -22.38
N GLU A 114 19.54 9.44 -21.83
CA GLU A 114 20.62 8.83 -22.61
C GLU A 114 20.13 7.69 -23.50
N VAL A 115 19.16 6.89 -23.05
CA VAL A 115 18.49 5.86 -23.88
C VAL A 115 17.77 6.50 -25.06
N ARG A 116 17.09 7.64 -24.87
CA ARG A 116 16.52 8.40 -26.00
C ARG A 116 17.60 8.86 -26.98
N GLY A 117 18.72 9.37 -26.47
CA GLY A 117 19.86 9.74 -27.30
C GLY A 117 20.40 8.56 -28.11
N LEU A 118 20.59 7.41 -27.47
CA LEU A 118 21.05 6.19 -28.12
C LEU A 118 20.08 5.71 -29.21
N LEU A 119 18.77 5.71 -28.92
CA LEU A 119 17.74 5.37 -29.90
C LEU A 119 17.76 6.36 -31.08
N GLY A 120 17.96 7.65 -30.82
CA GLY A 120 18.10 8.66 -31.88
C GLY A 120 19.30 8.42 -32.79
N VAL A 121 20.45 8.03 -32.23
CA VAL A 121 21.63 7.61 -33.03
C VAL A 121 21.30 6.37 -33.86
N LEU A 122 20.62 5.39 -33.27
CA LEU A 122 20.22 4.15 -33.96
C LEU A 122 19.15 4.36 -35.04
N ASP A 123 18.41 5.46 -35.02
CA ASP A 123 17.36 5.78 -36.00
C ASP A 123 17.92 6.37 -37.31
N GLU A 124 19.16 6.88 -37.27
CA GLU A 124 19.90 7.33 -38.47
C GLU A 124 20.02 6.17 -39.48
N GLU A 125 19.72 6.43 -40.76
CA GLU A 125 19.59 5.37 -41.78
C GLU A 125 20.79 4.42 -41.82
N ALA A 126 22.01 4.96 -41.89
CA ALA A 126 23.24 4.17 -41.93
C ALA A 126 23.44 3.30 -40.67
N ASN A 127 23.03 3.82 -39.50
CA ASN A 127 23.15 3.09 -38.24
C ASN A 127 22.08 2.01 -38.11
N ARG A 128 20.88 2.27 -38.63
CA ARG A 128 19.78 1.30 -38.68
C ARG A 128 20.10 0.14 -39.60
N GLU A 129 20.65 0.40 -40.79
CA GLU A 129 21.14 -0.64 -41.70
C GLU A 129 22.26 -1.47 -41.06
N ALA A 130 23.25 -0.82 -40.46
CA ALA A 130 24.34 -1.50 -39.76
C ALA A 130 23.84 -2.35 -38.56
N ALA A 131 22.88 -1.83 -37.79
CA ALA A 131 22.28 -2.56 -36.69
C ALA A 131 21.50 -3.80 -37.17
N ALA A 132 20.83 -3.72 -38.33
CA ALA A 132 20.19 -4.86 -38.97
C ALA A 132 21.22 -5.93 -39.38
N THR A 133 22.35 -5.54 -39.95
CA THR A 133 23.47 -6.46 -40.27
C THR A 133 24.00 -7.20 -39.03
N LEU A 134 23.94 -6.55 -37.85
CA LEU A 134 24.32 -7.16 -36.57
C LEU A 134 23.16 -7.91 -35.88
N ASN A 135 22.02 -8.08 -36.52
CA ASN A 135 20.80 -8.70 -35.97
C ASN A 135 20.28 -8.01 -34.70
N LEU A 136 20.45 -6.69 -34.58
CA LEU A 136 20.05 -5.92 -33.38
C LEU A 136 18.62 -5.37 -33.46
N THR A 137 17.93 -5.45 -34.60
CA THR A 137 16.60 -4.84 -34.81
C THR A 137 15.60 -5.18 -33.70
N GLY A 138 15.48 -6.46 -33.33
CA GLY A 138 14.57 -6.88 -32.26
C GLY A 138 14.95 -6.35 -30.87
N VAL A 139 16.25 -6.23 -30.59
CA VAL A 139 16.76 -5.70 -29.32
C VAL A 139 16.52 -4.20 -29.22
N ILE A 140 16.67 -3.48 -30.34
CA ILE A 140 16.42 -2.03 -30.42
C ILE A 140 14.94 -1.73 -30.21
N GLU A 141 14.05 -2.50 -30.83
CA GLU A 141 12.60 -2.32 -30.62
C GLU A 141 12.16 -2.71 -29.19
N ALA A 142 12.79 -3.71 -28.59
CA ALA A 142 12.58 -4.02 -27.16
C ALA A 142 13.05 -2.85 -26.27
N LEU A 143 14.19 -2.22 -26.56
CA LEU A 143 14.67 -1.03 -25.85
C LEU A 143 13.68 0.14 -25.99
N ARG A 144 13.21 0.40 -27.21
CA ARG A 144 12.24 1.47 -27.51
C ARG A 144 10.94 1.28 -26.72
N THR A 145 10.38 0.07 -26.78
CA THR A 145 9.15 -0.29 -26.08
C THR A 145 9.31 -0.18 -24.56
N ALA A 146 10.41 -0.72 -24.02
CA ALA A 146 10.70 -0.66 -22.59
C ALA A 146 10.88 0.77 -22.11
N ASN A 147 11.60 1.61 -22.86
CA ASN A 147 11.80 3.01 -22.50
C ASN A 147 10.50 3.82 -22.51
N ALA A 148 9.65 3.66 -23.52
CA ALA A 148 8.34 4.31 -23.56
C ALA A 148 7.42 3.87 -22.40
N THR A 149 7.44 2.57 -22.07
CA THR A 149 6.67 2.02 -20.94
C THR A 149 7.18 2.56 -19.61
N PHE A 150 8.50 2.67 -19.44
CA PHE A 150 9.13 3.22 -18.24
C PHE A 150 8.74 4.69 -18.04
N GLU A 151 8.82 5.52 -19.09
CA GLU A 151 8.44 6.94 -19.04
C GLU A 151 6.97 7.15 -18.67
N THR A 152 6.09 6.34 -19.26
CA THR A 152 4.65 6.35 -18.93
C THR A 152 4.43 5.96 -17.48
N SER A 153 5.16 4.96 -16.99
CA SER A 153 5.06 4.47 -15.60
C SER A 153 5.58 5.47 -14.57
N ILE A 154 6.65 6.21 -14.88
CA ILE A 154 7.13 7.30 -14.03
C ILE A 154 6.11 8.43 -13.97
N THR A 155 5.53 8.81 -15.11
CA THR A 155 4.50 9.86 -15.17
C THR A 155 3.28 9.48 -14.34
N ALA A 156 2.80 8.25 -14.48
CA ALA A 156 1.69 7.72 -13.68
C ALA A 156 2.03 7.67 -12.18
N ARG A 157 3.26 7.27 -11.82
CA ARG A 157 3.72 7.28 -10.43
C ARG A 157 3.74 8.69 -9.85
N THR A 158 4.21 9.69 -10.59
CA THR A 158 4.24 11.08 -10.13
C THR A 158 2.83 11.63 -9.93
N ALA A 159 1.87 11.27 -10.79
CA ALA A 159 0.46 11.59 -10.61
C ALA A 159 -0.11 10.93 -9.34
N GLU A 160 0.13 9.62 -9.15
CA GLU A 160 -0.29 8.86 -7.96
C GLU A 160 0.32 9.42 -6.66
N ILE A 161 1.57 9.89 -6.69
CA ILE A 161 2.19 10.60 -5.56
C ILE A 161 1.42 11.89 -5.27
N SER A 162 1.14 12.70 -6.29
CA SER A 162 0.46 13.99 -6.14
C SER A 162 -0.96 13.83 -5.57
N GLU A 163 -1.71 12.83 -6.04
CA GLU A 163 -3.03 12.48 -5.51
C GLU A 163 -2.97 12.04 -4.04
N ARG A 164 -1.87 11.41 -3.62
CA ARG A 164 -1.68 10.91 -2.26
C ARG A 164 -1.10 11.93 -1.29
N MET A 165 -0.57 13.07 -1.76
CA MET A 165 0.06 14.06 -0.89
C MET A 165 -0.83 14.53 0.27
N PRO A 166 -2.13 14.84 0.08
CA PRO A 166 -3.00 15.24 1.18
C PRO A 166 -3.11 14.17 2.28
N GLN A 167 -3.02 12.89 1.91
CA GLN A 167 -3.10 11.78 2.84
C GLN A 167 -1.72 11.39 3.41
N SER A 168 -0.60 11.73 2.76
CA SER A 168 0.76 11.44 3.26
C SER A 168 1.15 12.21 4.49
N ASP A 169 0.62 13.42 4.61
CA ASP A 169 0.96 14.32 5.71
C ASP A 169 0.11 14.05 6.96
N LEU A 170 -0.99 13.30 6.81
CA LEU A 170 -1.82 12.86 7.93
C LEU A 170 -1.12 11.78 8.75
N LYS A 171 -0.76 12.14 9.99
CA LYS A 171 -0.36 11.16 10.99
C LYS A 171 -1.60 10.49 11.56
N SER A 172 -1.59 9.15 11.57
CA SER A 172 -2.70 8.38 12.15
C SER A 172 -2.98 8.74 13.60
N GLU A 173 -1.94 9.06 14.38
CA GLU A 173 -2.06 9.44 15.79
C GLU A 173 -2.81 10.76 15.95
N ASP A 174 -2.42 11.80 15.20
CA ASP A 174 -3.08 13.10 15.20
C ASP A 174 -4.56 12.99 14.79
N ALA A 175 -4.86 12.19 13.75
CA ALA A 175 -6.24 11.96 13.31
C ALA A 175 -7.09 11.27 14.38
N VAL A 176 -6.51 10.28 15.08
CA VAL A 176 -7.16 9.58 16.22
C VAL A 176 -7.35 10.54 17.40
N GLU A 177 -6.39 11.41 17.69
CA GLU A 177 -6.49 12.39 18.78
C GLU A 177 -7.61 13.41 18.54
N VAL A 178 -7.67 13.97 17.33
CA VAL A 178 -8.69 14.97 16.96
C VAL A 178 -10.10 14.41 17.09
N VAL A 179 -10.38 13.24 16.49
CA VAL A 179 -11.73 12.66 16.52
C VAL A 179 -12.13 12.20 17.93
N ASN A 180 -11.18 11.72 18.73
CA ASN A 180 -11.43 11.39 20.14
C ASN A 180 -11.69 12.63 21.00
N GLY A 181 -11.01 13.75 20.73
CA GLY A 181 -11.25 15.03 21.39
C GLY A 181 -12.67 15.54 21.13
N LEU A 182 -13.10 15.52 19.86
CA LEU A 182 -14.45 15.92 19.46
C LEU A 182 -15.52 15.00 20.08
N TYR A 183 -15.28 13.68 20.07
CA TYR A 183 -16.15 12.71 20.75
C TYR A 183 -16.29 13.01 22.25
N LYS A 184 -15.19 13.29 22.97
CA LYS A 184 -15.24 13.64 24.39
C LYS A 184 -16.08 14.88 24.65
N ASN A 185 -15.97 15.90 23.79
CA ASN A 185 -16.76 17.12 23.91
C ASN A 185 -18.26 16.85 23.70
N ILE A 186 -18.63 16.03 22.71
CA ILE A 186 -20.02 15.61 22.48
C ILE A 186 -20.57 14.89 23.72
N VAL A 187 -19.83 13.92 24.26
CA VAL A 187 -20.24 13.19 25.47
C VAL A 187 -20.39 14.13 26.67
N GLN A 188 -19.50 15.11 26.81
CA GLN A 188 -19.57 16.08 27.89
C GLN A 188 -20.85 16.93 27.80
N VAL A 189 -21.20 17.42 26.61
CA VAL A 189 -22.42 18.19 26.38
C VAL A 189 -23.65 17.34 26.70
N VAL A 190 -23.74 16.14 26.14
CA VAL A 190 -24.87 15.23 26.36
C VAL A 190 -25.03 14.88 27.84
N ASN A 191 -23.95 14.57 28.54
CA ASN A 191 -23.98 14.28 29.98
C ASN A 191 -24.40 15.50 30.81
N ALA A 192 -24.02 16.72 30.41
CA ALA A 192 -24.48 17.93 31.08
C ALA A 192 -26.00 18.08 30.94
N TYR A 193 -26.55 17.90 29.73
CA TYR A 193 -27.99 17.95 29.49
C TYR A 193 -28.76 16.80 30.15
N ALA A 194 -28.17 15.62 30.29
CA ALA A 194 -28.77 14.52 31.07
C ALA A 194 -29.01 14.91 32.55
N ILE A 195 -28.21 15.84 33.09
CA ILE A 195 -28.36 16.36 34.46
C ILE A 195 -29.33 17.54 34.49
N VAL A 196 -29.15 18.53 33.60
CA VAL A 196 -29.90 19.80 33.68
C VAL A 196 -31.28 19.75 33.04
N GLN A 197 -31.47 18.91 32.02
CA GLN A 197 -32.72 18.77 31.28
C GLN A 197 -32.83 17.35 30.68
N PRO A 198 -33.09 16.32 31.50
CA PRO A 198 -33.16 14.95 31.02
C PRO A 198 -34.32 14.77 30.04
N THR A 199 -34.05 14.06 28.95
CA THR A 199 -35.05 13.65 27.96
C THR A 199 -34.91 12.16 27.66
N GLU A 200 -35.97 11.54 27.13
CA GLU A 200 -35.92 10.15 26.67
C GLU A 200 -34.83 9.96 25.60
N ALA A 201 -34.75 10.89 24.64
CA ALA A 201 -33.73 10.85 23.59
C ALA A 201 -32.29 10.87 24.14
N ILE A 202 -31.99 11.72 25.12
CA ILE A 202 -30.67 11.80 25.77
C ILE A 202 -30.36 10.50 26.52
N ASN A 203 -31.31 9.98 27.30
CA ASN A 203 -31.10 8.77 28.10
C ASN A 203 -30.90 7.53 27.20
N THR A 204 -31.73 7.37 26.17
CA THR A 204 -31.59 6.29 25.18
C THR A 204 -30.27 6.39 24.42
N PHE A 205 -29.83 7.61 24.06
CA PHE A 205 -28.51 7.80 23.44
C PHE A 205 -27.38 7.35 24.37
N ILE A 206 -27.41 7.72 25.65
CA ILE A 206 -26.40 7.32 26.64
C ILE A 206 -26.35 5.79 26.81
N GLU A 207 -27.51 5.13 26.89
CA GLU A 207 -27.59 3.66 26.99
C GLU A 207 -26.95 2.98 25.76
N ASN A 208 -27.32 3.42 24.56
CA ASN A 208 -26.76 2.91 23.30
C ASN A 208 -25.26 3.17 23.18
N LEU A 209 -24.81 4.35 23.61
CA LEU A 209 -23.40 4.72 23.61
C LEU A 209 -22.60 3.86 24.59
N ASN A 210 -23.11 3.63 25.80
CA ASN A 210 -22.46 2.77 26.80
C ASN A 210 -22.33 1.32 26.32
N GLY A 211 -23.33 0.80 25.62
CA GLY A 211 -23.26 -0.51 24.95
C GLY A 211 -22.14 -0.55 23.90
N THR A 212 -22.03 0.51 23.10
CA THR A 212 -20.98 0.68 22.09
C THR A 212 -19.60 0.72 22.75
N VAL A 213 -19.39 1.58 23.75
CA VAL A 213 -18.13 1.68 24.51
C VAL A 213 -17.73 0.32 25.10
N SER A 214 -18.69 -0.40 25.69
CA SER A 214 -18.45 -1.74 26.26
C SER A 214 -17.99 -2.76 25.22
N TYR A 215 -18.60 -2.73 24.02
CA TYR A 215 -18.21 -3.59 22.91
C TYR A 215 -16.76 -3.33 22.46
N TYR A 216 -16.40 -2.06 22.18
CA TYR A 216 -15.05 -1.73 21.71
C TYR A 216 -13.98 -1.82 22.80
N ALA A 217 -14.33 -1.67 24.09
CA ALA A 217 -13.42 -1.92 25.20
C ALA A 217 -12.97 -3.40 25.23
N ARG A 218 -13.88 -4.34 24.92
CA ARG A 218 -13.55 -5.78 24.80
C ARG A 218 -12.63 -6.06 23.62
N ILE A 219 -12.85 -5.38 22.48
CA ILE A 219 -11.97 -5.45 21.31
C ILE A 219 -10.57 -4.92 21.65
N ALA A 220 -10.49 -3.80 22.37
CA ALA A 220 -9.22 -3.22 22.79
C ALA A 220 -8.46 -4.07 23.82
N GLY A 221 -9.18 -4.81 24.66
CA GLY A 221 -8.66 -5.71 25.69
C GLY A 221 -8.29 -7.13 25.23
N GLY A 222 -8.46 -7.45 23.93
CA GLY A 222 -7.94 -8.70 23.34
C GLY A 222 -8.84 -9.93 23.41
N SER A 223 -10.14 -9.80 23.65
CA SER A 223 -11.08 -10.91 23.44
C SER A 223 -11.79 -10.77 22.10
N PRO A 224 -11.40 -11.50 21.04
CA PRO A 224 -12.21 -11.63 19.85
C PRO A 224 -13.44 -12.45 20.22
N SER A 225 -14.58 -11.79 20.46
CA SER A 225 -15.86 -12.48 20.61
C SER A 225 -16.31 -12.93 19.23
N GLY A 226 -16.06 -14.20 18.95
CA GLY A 226 -16.60 -14.93 17.81
C GLY A 226 -17.00 -16.32 18.27
N SER A 227 -18.11 -16.42 19.02
CA SER A 227 -18.99 -17.60 19.01
C SER A 227 -20.25 -17.27 19.80
N THR A 228 -21.33 -16.92 19.11
CA THR A 228 -22.69 -17.20 19.58
C THR A 228 -23.01 -18.62 19.16
N ALA A 229 -22.86 -19.59 20.06
CA ALA A 229 -23.53 -20.87 19.94
C ALA A 229 -24.86 -20.76 20.68
N ALA A 230 -25.96 -20.88 19.94
CA ALA A 230 -27.29 -21.06 20.49
C ALA A 230 -27.40 -22.43 21.18
N GLU A 231 -28.14 -22.47 22.27
CA GLU A 231 -28.59 -23.68 22.98
C GLU A 231 -29.45 -24.57 22.06
N ASP A 232 -29.24 -25.89 22.06
CA ASP A 232 -30.14 -26.85 22.74
C ASP A 232 -29.68 -28.31 22.50
N GLY A 233 -29.85 -29.17 23.52
CA GLY A 233 -29.75 -30.63 23.38
C GLY A 233 -29.11 -31.39 24.54
N GLU A 234 -29.94 -31.76 25.53
CA GLU A 234 -29.69 -32.76 26.57
C GLU A 234 -29.25 -34.14 26.01
N ASP A 235 -28.31 -34.83 26.67
CA ASP A 235 -28.54 -36.09 27.42
C ASP A 235 -27.23 -36.86 27.72
N GLY A 236 -27.17 -37.44 28.94
CA GLY A 236 -26.27 -38.51 29.38
C GLY A 236 -24.83 -38.10 29.69
N GLY A 237 -24.28 -38.19 30.89
CA GLY A 237 -24.53 -39.10 32.00
C GLY A 237 -23.19 -39.62 32.52
N THR A 238 -23.06 -39.70 33.85
CA THR A 238 -22.01 -40.36 34.66
C THR A 238 -20.60 -39.72 34.81
N THR A 239 -20.32 -39.30 36.04
CA THR A 239 -19.02 -39.37 36.74
C THR A 239 -19.33 -40.06 38.08
N PRO A 240 -18.49 -40.96 38.64
CA PRO A 240 -17.34 -40.47 39.43
C PRO A 240 -16.11 -41.39 39.57
N GLY A 241 -14.96 -40.77 39.90
CA GLY A 241 -13.82 -41.38 40.58
C GLY A 241 -12.81 -42.02 39.64
N GLY A 242 -11.50 -41.76 39.71
CA GLY A 242 -10.66 -41.47 40.86
C GLY A 242 -9.53 -42.50 40.85
N GLY A 243 -8.29 -42.09 40.64
CA GLY A 243 -7.15 -43.02 40.62
C GLY A 243 -5.89 -42.47 39.97
N SER A 244 -5.14 -41.69 40.74
CA SER A 244 -3.75 -41.32 40.44
C SER A 244 -2.82 -42.47 40.87
N GLN A 245 -2.08 -43.03 39.91
CA GLN A 245 -0.83 -43.79 40.04
C GLN A 245 -0.23 -43.76 38.62
N GLY A 246 0.99 -43.30 38.34
CA GLY A 246 2.22 -43.37 39.10
C GLY A 246 3.23 -44.15 38.24
N GLY A 247 4.33 -43.51 37.86
CA GLY A 247 5.53 -44.20 37.33
C GLY A 247 5.91 -43.83 35.90
N GLY A 248 7.12 -43.29 35.74
CA GLY A 248 7.76 -43.10 34.44
C GLY A 248 8.86 -42.05 34.43
N ASP A 249 9.81 -42.15 35.37
CA ASP A 249 11.11 -41.49 35.28
C ASP A 249 11.93 -42.08 34.11
N GLY A 250 12.65 -41.22 33.40
CA GLY A 250 13.37 -41.56 32.18
C GLY A 250 14.03 -40.33 31.57
N SER A 251 15.00 -39.77 32.29
CA SER A 251 16.07 -38.96 31.70
C SER A 251 16.98 -39.89 30.89
N ASP A 252 17.34 -39.54 29.66
CA ASP A 252 18.73 -39.49 29.16
C ASP A 252 18.80 -39.19 27.66
N ASP A 253 19.61 -38.18 27.34
CA ASP A 253 20.68 -38.17 26.33
C ASP A 253 20.45 -38.65 24.89
N GLY A 254 20.76 -37.76 23.94
CA GLY A 254 21.01 -38.15 22.56
C GLY A 254 21.20 -36.97 21.61
N GLU A 255 22.46 -36.67 21.32
CA GLU A 255 22.96 -35.75 20.30
C GLU A 255 22.25 -35.83 18.94
N LEU A 256 22.03 -34.67 18.30
CA LEU A 256 22.67 -34.20 17.06
C LEU A 256 22.01 -32.90 16.55
#